data_AF-A0AAW0P9V3-F1
#
_entry.id   AF-A0AAW0P9V3-F1
#
_cell.length_a   1.000
_cell.length_b   1.000
_cell.length_c   1.000
_cell.angle_alpha   90.00
_cell.angle_beta   90.00
_cell.angle_gamma   90.00
#
_symmetry.space_group_name_H-M   'P 1'
#
loop_
_entity.id
_entity.type
_entity.pdbx_description
1 polymer ?
#
loop_
_entity_poly.entity_id
_entity_poly.type
_entity_poly.pdbx_seq_one_letter_code
_entity_poly.pdbx_strand_id
1 'polypeptide(L)'
;MREQHEGQNDADKRKPQPYFLSRGGQDHSVLKAGFCVKQGAVMKTWKRRWFLLDENALSYFKSDLEREPLRAIPLKEIHKVQECKQSEPMMRDNLFELVTGFRTFYVQADSPEEMHSWIKAISGAIVAQRGPGRSANSIRQTRRLSTPCIERYTPFCSFMSTYVLQNKSLNSPFQNKTKHHVILQNKIIVTPIVTGSIY
;
A
#
# COMPACT_ATOMS: atom_id res chain seq x y z
N MET A 1 10.39 47.58 56.18
CA MET A 1 11.11 46.49 55.49
C MET A 1 10.03 45.54 54.99
N ARG A 2 9.60 45.56 53.72
CA ARG A 2 10.27 44.99 52.52
C ARG A 2 11.04 43.73 52.94
N GLU A 3 10.61 42.53 52.56
CA GLU A 3 10.73 42.04 51.18
C GLU A 3 9.55 41.20 50.69
N GLN A 4 9.16 41.46 49.45
CA GLN A 4 8.54 40.53 48.51
C GLN A 4 9.63 39.61 47.94
N HIS A 5 9.32 38.39 47.51
CA HIS A 5 9.77 37.76 46.24
C HIS A 5 9.00 36.43 46.06
N GLU A 6 8.10 36.39 45.07
CA GLU A 6 8.14 35.52 43.87
C GLU A 6 7.64 34.08 44.13
N GLY A 7 6.60 33.58 43.47
CA GLY A 7 6.34 33.67 42.04
C GLY A 7 6.84 32.44 41.29
N GLN A 8 6.73 31.22 41.86
CA GLN A 8 7.07 30.01 41.13
C GLN A 8 5.92 29.64 40.18
N ASN A 9 6.01 30.17 38.96
CA ASN A 9 5.19 29.74 37.83
C ASN A 9 5.49 28.26 37.55
N ASP A 10 4.55 27.38 37.86
CA ASP A 10 4.44 26.03 37.30
C ASP A 10 4.14 26.15 35.80
N ALA A 11 5.17 26.51 35.03
CA ALA A 11 5.16 26.40 33.59
C ALA A 11 5.19 24.91 33.24
N ASP A 12 3.99 24.34 33.19
CA ASP A 12 3.58 23.18 32.40
C ASP A 12 4.66 22.82 31.37
N LYS A 13 5.49 21.81 31.70
CA LYS A 13 6.40 21.15 30.77
C LYS A 13 5.53 20.42 29.74
N ARG A 14 4.88 21.18 28.87
CA ARG A 14 4.22 20.67 27.67
C ARG A 14 5.31 20.03 26.84
N LYS A 15 5.44 18.70 26.93
CA LYS A 15 6.20 17.94 25.94
C LYS A 15 5.67 18.40 24.58
N PRO A 16 6.54 18.84 23.66
CA PRO A 16 6.10 19.31 22.36
C PRO A 16 5.21 18.22 21.75
N GLN A 17 3.99 18.61 21.39
CA GLN A 17 2.99 17.68 20.90
C GLN A 17 3.49 17.11 19.57
N PRO A 18 3.37 15.79 19.32
CA PRO A 18 3.79 15.21 18.05
C PRO A 18 3.13 15.91 16.87
N TYR A 19 3.90 16.27 15.84
CA TYR A 19 3.42 17.14 14.75
C TYR A 19 2.19 16.54 14.04
N PHE A 20 2.07 15.21 14.01
CA PHE A 20 0.96 14.54 13.34
C PHE A 20 -0.40 14.81 14.01
N LEU A 21 -0.41 15.12 15.32
CA LEU A 21 -1.63 15.55 16.04
C LEU A 21 -1.99 17.01 15.77
N SER A 22 -1.00 17.83 15.37
CA SER A 22 -1.18 19.25 15.05
C SER A 22 -1.56 19.52 13.58
N ARG A 23 -1.69 18.47 12.76
CA ARG A 23 -1.95 18.57 11.31
C ARG A 23 -3.41 18.98 11.03
N GLY A 24 -3.75 20.24 11.27
CA GLY A 24 -4.95 20.86 10.71
C GLY A 24 -4.76 21.09 9.20
N GLY A 25 -5.45 20.30 8.36
CA GLY A 25 -5.59 20.61 6.92
C GLY A 25 -5.19 19.52 5.94
N GLN A 26 -4.80 18.33 6.38
CA GLN A 26 -4.60 17.18 5.49
C GLN A 26 -5.12 15.93 6.21
N ASP A 27 -6.39 15.60 5.97
CA ASP A 27 -7.11 14.44 6.52
C ASP A 27 -6.58 13.12 5.95
N HIS A 28 -5.33 12.78 6.26
CA HIS A 28 -4.84 11.43 6.00
C HIS A 28 -5.00 10.66 7.30
N SER A 29 -5.97 9.75 7.32
CA SER A 29 -6.21 8.86 8.44
C SER A 29 -4.92 8.08 8.73
N VAL A 30 -4.33 8.30 9.90
CA VAL A 30 -3.12 7.58 10.32
C VAL A 30 -3.54 6.17 10.73
N LEU A 31 -3.04 5.16 10.02
CA LEU A 31 -3.34 3.75 10.26
C LEU A 31 -2.46 3.16 11.35
N LYS A 32 -1.18 3.54 11.37
CA LYS A 32 -0.22 3.15 12.42
C LYS A 32 0.94 4.14 12.43
N ALA A 33 1.44 4.47 13.62
CA ALA A 33 2.65 5.25 13.78
C ALA A 33 3.49 4.71 14.94
N GLY A 34 4.80 4.85 14.86
CA GLY A 34 5.70 4.28 15.86
C GLY A 34 7.17 4.40 15.48
N PHE A 35 8.06 4.26 16.46
CA PHE A 35 9.48 4.20 16.19
C PHE A 35 9.89 2.80 15.75
N CYS A 36 10.70 2.74 14.69
CA CYS A 36 11.39 1.51 14.27
C CYS A 36 12.86 1.84 13.98
N VAL A 37 13.70 0.81 13.90
CA VAL A 37 15.10 0.95 13.53
C VAL A 37 15.29 0.45 12.10
N LYS A 38 15.78 1.31 11.19
CA LYS A 38 15.92 0.95 9.78
C LYS A 38 17.35 1.01 9.27
N GLN A 39 17.66 0.15 8.30
CA GLN A 39 18.97 0.14 7.66
C GLN A 39 19.15 1.30 6.66
N GLY A 40 20.31 1.96 6.67
CA GLY A 40 20.70 3.01 5.74
C GLY A 40 20.79 2.51 4.29
N ALA A 41 20.61 3.43 3.33
CA ALA A 41 20.61 3.09 1.91
C ALA A 41 22.02 2.78 1.41
N VAL A 42 22.92 3.75 1.59
CA VAL A 42 24.32 3.73 1.18
C VAL A 42 25.14 3.00 2.25
N MET A 43 25.34 3.65 3.39
CA MET A 43 25.97 3.01 4.55
C MET A 43 24.92 2.16 5.27
N LYS A 44 25.21 0.87 5.46
CA LYS A 44 24.32 -0.13 6.08
C LYS A 44 24.13 0.03 7.60
N THR A 45 24.22 1.27 8.09
CA THR A 45 24.01 1.67 9.48
C THR A 45 22.53 1.61 9.85
N TRP A 46 22.24 1.24 11.09
CA TRP A 46 20.88 1.16 11.63
C TRP A 46 20.53 2.46 12.34
N LYS A 47 19.37 3.05 12.02
CA LYS A 47 18.93 4.34 12.60
C LYS A 47 17.49 4.26 13.09
N ARG A 48 17.25 4.71 14.33
CA ARG A 48 15.90 4.89 14.87
C ARG A 48 15.20 6.04 14.14
N ARG A 49 13.99 5.78 13.64
CA ARG A 49 13.18 6.72 12.86
C ARG A 49 11.71 6.55 13.24
N TRP A 50 10.97 7.64 13.22
CA TRP A 50 9.53 7.61 13.40
C TRP A 50 8.89 7.22 12.08
N PHE A 51 8.12 6.13 12.07
CA PHE A 51 7.35 5.68 10.92
C PHE A 51 5.90 6.07 11.09
N LEU A 52 5.26 6.43 9.98
CA LEU A 52 3.86 6.77 9.90
C LEU A 52 3.29 6.12 8.64
N LEU A 53 2.29 5.28 8.83
CA LEU A 53 1.51 4.66 7.77
C LEU A 53 0.15 5.35 7.70
N ASP A 54 -0.18 5.84 6.51
CA ASP A 54 -1.51 6.33 6.16
C ASP A 54 -2.11 5.49 5.02
N GLU A 55 -3.27 5.92 4.50
CA GLU A 55 -3.96 5.24 3.40
C GLU A 55 -3.21 5.31 2.05
N ASN A 56 -2.18 6.16 1.92
CA ASN A 56 -1.52 6.49 0.66
C ASN A 56 -0.07 6.00 0.59
N ALA A 57 0.67 6.11 1.69
CA ALA A 57 2.10 5.87 1.76
C ALA A 57 2.57 5.43 3.17
N LEU A 58 3.72 4.76 3.20
CA LEU A 58 4.51 4.58 4.40
C LEU A 58 5.62 5.64 4.42
N SER A 59 5.59 6.54 5.39
CA SER A 59 6.55 7.63 5.55
C SER A 59 7.43 7.42 6.78
N TYR A 60 8.66 7.92 6.73
CA TYR A 60 9.50 7.99 7.93
C TYR A 60 10.21 9.33 8.10
N PHE A 61 10.40 9.70 9.36
CA PHE A 61 10.85 11.02 9.81
C PHE A 61 12.06 10.87 10.73
N LYS A 62 12.84 11.93 10.90
CA LYS A 62 13.97 11.92 11.85
C LYS A 62 13.46 11.70 13.29
N SER A 63 12.36 12.36 13.64
CA SER A 63 11.60 12.18 14.88
C SER A 63 10.10 12.42 14.63
N ASP A 64 9.29 12.20 15.66
CA ASP A 64 7.85 12.48 15.73
C ASP A 64 7.49 13.97 15.88
N LEU A 65 8.49 14.86 15.80
CA LEU A 65 8.35 16.33 15.83
C LEU A 65 8.59 16.99 14.46
N GLU A 66 9.12 16.23 13.49
CA GLU A 66 9.49 16.76 12.17
C GLU A 66 8.28 16.85 11.23
N ARG A 67 8.08 18.00 10.60
CA ARG A 67 6.97 18.20 9.65
C ARG A 67 7.16 17.43 8.34
N GLU A 68 8.41 17.33 7.88
CA GLU A 68 8.71 16.76 6.56
C GLU A 68 9.25 15.33 6.67
N PRO A 69 8.70 14.38 5.91
CA PRO A 69 9.23 13.03 5.88
C PRO A 69 10.60 13.05 5.22
N LEU A 70 11.55 12.29 5.78
CA LEU A 70 12.81 12.00 5.10
C LEU A 70 12.56 11.21 3.80
N ARG A 71 11.49 10.41 3.79
CA ARG A 71 10.97 9.74 2.60
C ARG A 71 9.53 9.33 2.84
N ALA A 72 8.69 9.52 1.82
CA ALA A 72 7.41 8.85 1.66
C ALA A 72 7.57 7.71 0.64
N ILE A 73 7.08 6.52 0.98
CA ILE A 73 7.07 5.34 0.10
C ILE A 73 5.60 5.08 -0.26
N PRO A 74 5.14 5.47 -1.46
CA PRO A 74 3.78 5.21 -1.90
C PRO A 74 3.45 3.72 -1.81
N LEU A 75 2.28 3.38 -1.27
CA LEU A 75 1.88 1.97 -1.10
C LEU A 75 1.82 1.22 -2.44
N LYS A 76 1.52 1.92 -3.54
CA LYS A 76 1.58 1.40 -4.92
C LYS A 76 2.96 0.89 -5.34
N GLU A 77 4.05 1.42 -4.76
CA GLU A 77 5.44 1.02 -5.07
C GLU A 77 5.91 -0.16 -4.22
N ILE A 78 5.14 -0.53 -3.18
CA ILE A 78 5.46 -1.66 -2.31
C ILE A 78 4.94 -2.93 -2.97
N HIS A 79 5.86 -3.75 -3.46
CA HIS A 79 5.54 -5.02 -4.10
C HIS A 79 5.33 -6.14 -3.08
N LYS A 80 6.06 -6.08 -1.95
CA LYS A 80 6.02 -7.11 -0.91
C LYS A 80 6.38 -6.51 0.45
N VAL A 81 5.72 -7.00 1.49
CA VAL A 81 6.10 -6.80 2.90
C VAL A 81 6.03 -8.14 3.62
N GLN A 82 7.10 -8.54 4.31
CA GLN A 82 7.17 -9.83 4.99
C GLN A 82 8.23 -9.83 6.08
N GLU A 83 8.18 -10.85 6.94
CA GLU A 83 9.27 -11.15 7.86
C GLU A 83 10.56 -11.46 7.09
N CYS A 84 11.67 -10.92 7.58
CA CYS A 84 12.95 -11.05 6.92
C CYS A 84 13.63 -12.36 7.32
N LYS A 85 13.82 -13.25 6.35
CA LYS A 85 14.56 -14.52 6.56
C LYS A 85 16.07 -14.33 6.77
N GLN A 86 16.57 -13.11 6.59
CA GLN A 86 17.98 -12.75 6.76
C GLN A 86 18.27 -12.15 8.14
N SER A 87 17.37 -12.30 9.12
CA SER A 87 17.56 -11.85 10.51
C SER A 87 18.87 -12.38 11.12
N GLU A 88 19.17 -13.67 10.92
CA GLU A 88 20.36 -14.37 11.41
C GLU A 88 21.68 -13.78 10.85
N PRO A 89 21.91 -13.73 9.52
CA PRO A 89 23.09 -13.05 8.96
C PRO A 89 23.23 -11.57 9.35
N MET A 90 22.13 -10.89 9.65
CA MET A 90 22.13 -9.48 10.04
C MET A 90 22.26 -9.28 11.56
N MET A 91 22.23 -10.36 12.35
CA MET A 91 22.20 -10.39 13.82
C MET A 91 21.15 -9.43 14.40
N ARG A 92 19.91 -9.50 13.90
CA ARG A 92 18.80 -8.64 14.30
C ARG A 92 17.49 -9.41 14.37
N ASP A 93 16.87 -9.38 15.54
CA ASP A 93 15.53 -9.93 15.77
C ASP A 93 14.44 -8.95 15.31
N ASN A 94 13.20 -9.43 15.23
CA ASN A 94 11.99 -8.64 14.92
C ASN A 94 12.13 -7.83 13.62
N LEU A 95 12.77 -8.45 12.62
CA LEU A 95 13.14 -7.81 11.37
C LEU A 95 12.13 -8.13 10.27
N PHE A 96 11.59 -7.09 9.64
CA PHE A 96 10.78 -7.21 8.44
C PHE A 96 11.39 -6.45 7.27
N GLU A 97 11.05 -6.87 6.06
CA GLU A 97 11.52 -6.25 4.83
C GLU A 97 10.36 -5.72 4.00
N LEU A 98 10.58 -4.57 3.36
CA LEU A 98 9.69 -3.98 2.37
C LEU A 98 10.42 -3.96 1.03
N VAL A 99 9.88 -4.68 0.05
CA VAL A 99 10.44 -4.76 -1.30
C VAL A 99 9.72 -3.76 -2.18
N THR A 100 10.48 -2.82 -2.74
CA THR A 100 10.03 -1.88 -3.79
C THR A 100 10.76 -2.18 -5.09
N GLY A 101 10.35 -1.55 -6.20
CA GLY A 101 11.00 -1.76 -7.50
C GLY A 101 12.48 -1.37 -7.57
N PHE A 102 12.93 -0.45 -6.72
CA PHE A 102 14.30 0.09 -6.75
C PHE A 102 15.10 -0.21 -5.47
N ARG A 103 14.44 -0.68 -4.40
CA ARG A 103 15.10 -0.88 -3.11
C ARG A 103 14.33 -1.82 -2.19
N THR A 104 15.08 -2.66 -1.47
CA THR A 104 14.57 -3.34 -0.27
C THR A 104 14.90 -2.53 0.98
N PHE A 105 13.90 -2.31 1.84
CA PHE A 105 14.04 -1.66 3.13
C PHE A 105 13.98 -2.71 4.22
N TYR A 106 15.01 -2.76 5.07
CA TYR A 106 15.04 -3.60 6.27
C TYR A 106 14.72 -2.75 7.50
N VAL A 107 13.74 -3.20 8.28
CA VAL A 107 13.19 -2.47 9.42
C VAL A 107 13.02 -3.43 10.59
N GLN A 108 13.66 -3.10 11.71
CA GLN A 108 13.53 -3.80 12.98
C GLN A 108 12.47 -3.09 13.84
N ALA A 109 11.53 -3.86 14.37
CA ALA A 109 10.56 -3.41 15.36
C ALA A 109 11.08 -3.68 16.80
N ASP A 110 10.46 -3.03 17.78
CA ASP A 110 10.84 -3.17 19.19
C ASP A 110 10.40 -4.54 19.78
N SER A 111 9.42 -5.22 19.17
CA SER A 111 8.95 -6.56 19.57
C SER A 111 8.43 -7.38 18.37
N PRO A 112 8.29 -8.72 18.48
CA PRO A 112 7.73 -9.54 17.40
C PRO A 112 6.27 -9.21 17.11
N GLU A 113 5.48 -8.86 18.13
CA GLU A 113 4.09 -8.41 17.97
C GLU A 113 4.04 -7.13 17.16
N GLU A 114 4.93 -6.17 17.44
CA GLU A 114 5.02 -4.93 16.68
C GLU A 114 5.46 -5.19 15.24
N MET A 115 6.41 -6.08 15.00
CA MET A 115 6.80 -6.50 13.65
C MET A 115 5.60 -7.02 12.84
N HIS A 116 4.87 -8.00 13.38
CA HIS A 116 3.70 -8.55 12.71
C HIS A 116 2.58 -7.52 12.55
N SER A 117 2.39 -6.65 13.55
CA SER A 117 1.44 -5.54 13.49
C SER A 117 1.76 -4.58 12.35
N TRP A 118 3.03 -4.21 12.16
CA TRP A 118 3.49 -3.40 11.02
C TRP A 118 3.27 -4.10 9.68
N ILE A 119 3.68 -5.38 9.55
CA ILE A 119 3.48 -6.17 8.32
C ILE A 119 1.98 -6.21 7.96
N LYS A 120 1.13 -6.49 8.94
CA LYS A 120 -0.33 -6.59 8.76
C LYS A 120 -0.95 -5.25 8.36
N ALA A 121 -0.57 -4.17 9.05
CA ALA A 121 -1.08 -2.84 8.75
C ALA A 121 -0.73 -2.39 7.32
N ILE A 122 0.54 -2.57 6.92
CA ILE A 122 1.01 -2.20 5.58
C ILE A 122 0.32 -3.06 4.51
N SER A 123 0.25 -4.37 4.71
CA SER A 123 -0.43 -5.29 3.79
C SER A 123 -1.91 -4.94 3.63
N GLY A 124 -2.59 -4.67 4.76
CA GLY A 124 -3.99 -4.26 4.77
C GLY A 124 -4.22 -2.96 4.02
N ALA A 125 -3.35 -1.96 4.20
CA ALA A 125 -3.43 -0.70 3.49
C ALA A 125 -3.24 -0.87 1.97
N ILE A 126 -2.28 -1.69 1.53
CA ILE A 126 -2.07 -2.01 0.11
C ILE A 126 -3.31 -2.71 -0.50
N VAL A 127 -3.92 -3.65 0.22
CA VAL A 127 -5.15 -4.33 -0.23
C VAL A 127 -6.32 -3.35 -0.29
N ALA A 128 -6.47 -2.47 0.70
CA ALA A 128 -7.52 -1.47 0.75
C ALA A 128 -7.45 -0.47 -0.43
N GLN A 129 -6.23 -0.13 -0.90
CA GLN A 129 -6.05 0.68 -2.11
C GLN A 129 -6.47 -0.03 -3.40
N ARG A 130 -6.35 -1.37 -3.45
CA ARG A 130 -6.66 -2.20 -4.63
C ARG A 130 -8.10 -2.72 -4.66
N GLY A 131 -8.89 -2.47 -3.61
CA GLY A 131 -10.30 -2.84 -3.54
C GLY A 131 -11.15 -2.17 -4.64
N PRO A 132 -12.35 -2.71 -4.94
CA PRO A 132 -13.14 -2.26 -6.08
C PRO A 132 -13.52 -0.79 -5.94
N GLY A 133 -12.91 0.06 -6.78
CA GLY A 133 -13.37 1.40 -7.12
C GLY A 133 -13.78 2.28 -5.95
N ARG A 134 -12.82 2.70 -5.09
CA ARG A 134 -13.02 3.91 -4.27
C ARG A 134 -12.97 5.16 -5.15
N SER A 135 -13.98 5.33 -5.99
CA SER A 135 -14.45 6.66 -6.36
C SER A 135 -15.20 7.21 -5.15
N ALA A 136 -14.48 7.56 -4.08
CA ALA A 136 -14.99 8.43 -3.04
C ALA A 136 -15.05 9.84 -3.63
N ASN A 137 -16.04 9.99 -4.50
CA ASN A 137 -16.55 11.25 -4.97
C ASN A 137 -16.83 12.05 -3.70
N SER A 138 -16.05 13.11 -3.48
CA SER A 138 -16.45 14.22 -2.62
C SER A 138 -17.71 14.80 -3.26
N ILE A 139 -18.84 14.12 -3.06
CA ILE A 139 -20.15 14.60 -3.47
C ILE A 139 -20.44 15.73 -2.51
N ARG A 140 -20.11 16.92 -3.01
CA ARG A 140 -20.63 18.19 -2.60
C ARG A 140 -22.03 18.03 -2.06
N GLN A 141 -22.13 18.33 -0.77
CA GLN A 141 -23.32 18.77 -0.10
C GLN A 141 -24.02 19.85 -0.96
N THR A 142 -25.01 19.44 -1.76
CA THR A 142 -26.12 20.32 -2.13
C THR A 142 -27.39 19.52 -2.01
N ARG A 143 -28.10 19.74 -0.91
CA ARG A 143 -29.47 19.32 -0.68
C ARG A 143 -30.30 19.73 -1.89
N ARG A 144 -30.79 18.77 -2.69
CA ARG A 144 -31.89 19.05 -3.61
C ARG A 144 -33.11 19.37 -2.77
N LEU A 145 -33.55 20.62 -2.86
CA LEU A 145 -34.81 21.11 -2.34
C LEU A 145 -35.97 20.26 -2.90
N SER A 146 -36.83 19.85 -1.97
CA SER A 146 -38.24 19.45 -2.09
C SER A 146 -38.86 19.36 -3.51
N THR A 147 -39.38 18.19 -3.83
CA THR A 147 -40.50 18.03 -4.78
C THR A 147 -41.77 17.67 -4.00
N PRO A 148 -42.85 18.46 -4.07
CA PRO A 148 -44.16 18.02 -3.59
C PRO A 148 -44.96 17.35 -4.72
N CYS A 149 -45.49 16.17 -4.39
CA CYS A 149 -46.76 15.53 -4.76
C CYS A 149 -47.57 15.91 -6.03
N ILE A 150 -47.97 14.83 -6.75
CA ILE A 150 -49.31 14.47 -7.29
C ILE A 150 -49.83 15.13 -8.59
N GLU A 151 -50.11 14.30 -9.62
CA GLU A 151 -51.44 14.01 -10.23
C GLU A 151 -51.29 12.89 -11.27
N ARG A 152 -51.84 11.68 -11.09
CA ARG A 152 -53.22 11.17 -11.29
C ARG A 152 -53.59 10.80 -12.75
N TYR A 153 -54.16 9.58 -12.88
CA TYR A 153 -54.94 8.98 -13.99
C TYR A 153 -54.16 8.53 -15.26
N THR A 154 -54.32 7.37 -15.92
CA THR A 154 -55.22 6.18 -15.88
C THR A 154 -54.64 5.07 -16.83
N PRO A 155 -55.25 3.87 -17.02
CA PRO A 155 -54.52 2.60 -17.10
C PRO A 155 -54.56 1.89 -18.47
N PHE A 156 -53.83 0.76 -18.55
CA PHE A 156 -54.11 -0.45 -19.34
C PHE A 156 -54.31 -0.32 -20.86
N CYS A 157 -53.36 -0.85 -21.64
CA CYS A 157 -53.71 -1.54 -22.90
C CYS A 157 -52.58 -2.49 -23.33
N SER A 158 -52.93 -3.78 -23.39
CA SER A 158 -52.24 -4.82 -24.14
C SER A 158 -52.41 -4.54 -25.64
N PHE A 159 -51.33 -4.58 -26.42
CA PHE A 159 -51.46 -4.89 -27.85
C PHE A 159 -50.19 -5.58 -28.37
N MET A 160 -50.38 -6.82 -28.83
CA MET A 160 -49.47 -7.54 -29.70
C MET A 160 -49.53 -6.97 -31.12
N SER A 161 -48.40 -6.88 -31.80
CA SER A 161 -48.27 -6.92 -33.26
C SER A 161 -46.80 -7.12 -33.60
N THR A 162 -46.38 -8.32 -33.99
CA THR A 162 -46.35 -8.88 -35.36
C THR A 162 -45.27 -8.28 -36.26
N TYR A 163 -44.72 -9.18 -37.09
CA TYR A 163 -43.87 -9.02 -38.27
C TYR A 163 -42.34 -9.15 -38.08
N VAL A 164 -41.55 -9.85 -38.92
CA VAL A 164 -41.63 -11.09 -39.73
C VAL A 164 -40.30 -11.16 -40.55
N LEU A 165 -39.89 -12.38 -40.95
CA LEU A 165 -38.83 -12.78 -41.93
C LEU A 165 -37.38 -12.81 -41.43
N GLN A 166 -36.65 -13.94 -41.40
CA GLN A 166 -36.45 -15.10 -42.29
C GLN A 166 -35.21 -14.98 -43.18
N ASN A 167 -34.21 -15.78 -42.80
CA ASN A 167 -32.97 -16.13 -43.48
C ASN A 167 -33.16 -16.54 -44.94
N LYS A 168 -32.20 -16.15 -45.80
CA LYS A 168 -31.64 -17.04 -46.84
C LYS A 168 -30.12 -16.84 -46.99
N SER A 169 -29.46 -17.99 -47.00
CA SER A 169 -28.04 -18.31 -47.19
C SER A 169 -27.52 -17.95 -48.58
N LEU A 170 -26.19 -17.81 -48.75
CA LEU A 170 -25.39 -18.60 -49.71
C LEU A 170 -23.85 -18.34 -49.54
N ASN A 171 -23.17 -19.40 -49.06
CA ASN A 171 -21.85 -19.97 -49.46
C ASN A 171 -20.54 -19.15 -49.52
N SER A 172 -19.67 -19.35 -48.50
CA SER A 172 -18.37 -20.12 -48.47
C SER A 172 -17.27 -19.91 -49.55
N PRO A 173 -15.99 -20.38 -49.38
CA PRO A 173 -15.06 -20.46 -48.23
C PRO A 173 -13.64 -19.91 -48.56
N PHE A 174 -12.82 -19.60 -47.55
CA PHE A 174 -11.37 -19.87 -47.69
C PHE A 174 -10.73 -20.28 -46.37
N GLN A 175 -9.93 -21.34 -46.48
CA GLN A 175 -9.23 -22.08 -45.43
C GLN A 175 -8.07 -21.26 -44.84
N ASN A 176 -7.75 -21.50 -43.56
CA ASN A 176 -6.42 -22.00 -43.20
C ASN A 176 -6.41 -22.56 -41.76
N LYS A 177 -6.21 -23.88 -41.69
CA LYS A 177 -5.77 -24.63 -40.53
C LYS A 177 -4.25 -24.48 -40.38
N THR A 178 -3.74 -24.43 -39.16
CA THR A 178 -2.85 -25.48 -38.64
C THR A 178 -2.61 -25.34 -37.14
N LYS A 179 -2.98 -26.40 -36.41
CA LYS A 179 -2.47 -26.72 -35.07
C LYS A 179 -1.24 -27.59 -35.29
N HIS A 180 -0.16 -27.36 -34.56
CA HIS A 180 0.84 -28.41 -34.31
C HIS A 180 1.20 -28.43 -32.83
N HIS A 181 0.75 -29.50 -32.19
CA HIS A 181 1.22 -30.03 -30.92
C HIS A 181 2.14 -31.20 -31.28
N VAL A 182 3.41 -31.18 -30.89
CA VAL A 182 4.22 -32.40 -30.80
C VAL A 182 5.18 -32.28 -29.61
N ILE A 183 5.00 -33.22 -28.70
CA ILE A 183 5.83 -33.61 -27.57
C ILE A 183 7.06 -34.35 -28.13
N LEU A 184 8.25 -34.21 -27.52
CA LEU A 184 9.10 -35.31 -27.01
C LEU A 184 10.64 -35.06 -27.03
N GLN A 185 11.24 -35.42 -25.88
CA GLN A 185 12.56 -36.06 -25.67
C GLN A 185 13.80 -35.20 -25.40
N ASN A 186 14.17 -35.20 -24.10
CA ASN A 186 15.48 -35.53 -23.52
C ASN A 186 16.73 -35.43 -24.41
N LYS A 187 17.71 -34.65 -23.95
CA LYS A 187 19.12 -35.09 -23.94
C LYS A 187 19.93 -34.30 -22.90
N ILE A 188 20.29 -35.01 -21.84
CA ILE A 188 21.42 -34.69 -20.96
C ILE A 188 22.68 -34.75 -21.82
N ILE A 189 23.47 -33.69 -21.83
CA ILE A 189 24.85 -33.73 -22.32
C ILE A 189 25.75 -33.51 -21.11
N VAL A 190 26.33 -34.63 -20.66
CA VAL A 190 27.52 -34.69 -19.80
C VAL A 190 28.68 -34.92 -20.75
N THR A 191 29.74 -34.11 -20.68
CA THR A 191 31.15 -34.42 -21.05
C THR A 191 32.02 -33.16 -20.80
N PRO A 192 33.37 -33.24 -20.78
CA PRO A 192 34.17 -33.88 -19.76
C PRO A 192 35.19 -32.92 -19.10
N ILE A 193 35.65 -33.33 -17.93
CA ILE A 193 36.91 -33.01 -17.25
C ILE A 193 38.10 -32.70 -18.19
N VAL A 194 38.79 -31.57 -17.94
CA VAL A 194 40.19 -31.36 -18.31
C VAL A 194 40.99 -31.11 -17.05
N THR A 195 41.81 -32.09 -16.69
CA THR A 195 42.93 -31.99 -15.75
C THR A 195 44.06 -31.19 -16.40
N GLY A 196 44.62 -30.21 -15.69
CA GLY A 196 45.77 -29.42 -16.14
C GLY A 196 46.73 -29.14 -14.98
N SER A 197 47.80 -29.92 -14.94
CA SER A 197 48.91 -29.89 -13.99
C SER A 197 49.79 -28.63 -14.08
N ILE A 198 50.36 -28.28 -12.92
CA ILE A 198 51.75 -27.82 -12.66
C ILE A 198 52.23 -26.58 -13.42
N TYR A 199 52.48 -25.49 -12.69
CA TYR A 199 53.81 -24.89 -12.47
C TYR A 199 53.80 -24.05 -11.19
#